data_AF-A0A1Z8SYY0-F1
#
_entry.id   AF-A0A1Z8SYY0-F1
#
_cell.length_a   1.000
_cell.length_b   1.000
_cell.length_c   1.000
_cell.angle_alpha   90.00
_cell.angle_beta   90.00
_cell.angle_gamma   90.00
#
_symmetry.space_group_name_H-M   'P 1'
#
loop_
_entity.id
_entity.type
_entity.pdbx_description
1 polymer ?
#
loop_
_entity_poly.entity_id
_entity_poly.type
_entity_poly.pdbx_seq_one_letter_code
_entity_poly.pdbx_strand_id
1 'polypeptide(L)'
;MNYRKNLDDEINKRSPEEFDAVDLMLQGNISAQINYSMVKGIADALDQKVQILQNAQHQYTPLDEVTFAEAAMLEIEAMARSIVDSYVEFSKIRYWEACQTAEITWDEKKDQNGQITHRIPHAQRLAQPREGNRLLKNLEQIREWISKVHLIHEEKGMGWASQFGCPEDGKAIFDKRNKKLLAITYAIDSIKSNLD
;
A
#
# COMPACT_ATOMS: atom_id res chain seq x y z
N MET A 1 31.17 2.22 -33.73
CA MET A 1 30.25 1.31 -33.02
C MET A 1 30.48 1.46 -31.52
N ASN A 2 29.73 2.34 -30.87
CA ASN A 2 29.91 2.73 -29.46
C ASN A 2 28.69 2.35 -28.61
N TYR A 3 28.06 1.21 -28.92
CA TYR A 3 26.81 0.78 -28.26
C TYR A 3 27.03 -0.07 -27.00
N ARG A 4 28.26 -0.57 -26.74
CA ARG A 4 28.55 -1.36 -25.54
C ARG A 4 28.92 -0.54 -24.31
N LYS A 5 29.53 0.64 -24.47
CA LYS A 5 29.88 1.51 -23.33
C LYS A 5 28.65 2.09 -22.63
N ASN A 6 27.58 2.37 -23.38
CA ASN A 6 26.39 3.01 -22.83
C ASN A 6 25.50 2.07 -22.00
N LEU A 7 25.58 0.74 -22.17
CA LEU A 7 24.81 -0.20 -21.34
C LEU A 7 25.43 -0.34 -19.94
N ASP A 8 26.76 -0.39 -19.87
CA ASP A 8 27.47 -0.53 -18.59
C ASP A 8 27.36 0.76 -17.74
N ASP A 9 27.31 1.93 -18.39
CA ASP A 9 27.16 3.23 -17.73
C ASP A 9 25.71 3.50 -17.23
N GLU A 10 24.68 2.86 -17.81
CA GLU A 10 23.30 2.91 -17.30
C GLU A 10 23.06 1.91 -16.16
N ILE A 11 23.72 0.75 -16.17
CA ILE A 11 23.63 -0.23 -15.07
C ILE A 11 24.29 0.33 -13.79
N ASN A 12 25.30 1.19 -13.94
CA ASN A 12 26.03 1.83 -12.82
C ASN A 12 25.37 3.10 -12.25
N LYS A 13 24.17 3.45 -12.71
CA LYS A 13 23.32 4.51 -12.12
C LYS A 13 22.32 3.98 -11.09
N ARG A 14 22.49 2.75 -10.60
CA ARG A 14 21.87 2.35 -9.34
C ARG A 14 22.63 3.06 -8.23
N SER A 15 21.96 3.97 -7.52
CA SER A 15 22.39 4.39 -6.20
C SER A 15 22.84 3.15 -5.41
N PRO A 16 23.93 3.22 -4.63
CA PRO A 16 24.34 2.10 -3.78
C PRO A 16 23.09 1.63 -3.05
N GLU A 17 22.73 0.36 -3.22
CA GLU A 17 21.49 -0.25 -2.72
C GLU A 17 21.21 0.33 -1.33
N GLU A 18 20.18 1.18 -1.25
CA GLU A 18 19.89 1.94 -0.04
C GLU A 18 19.46 0.92 1.00
N PHE A 19 20.40 0.56 1.87
CA PHE A 19 20.25 -0.52 2.81
C PHE A 19 19.06 -0.23 3.73
N ASP A 20 18.01 -1.04 3.63
CA ASP A 20 16.79 -0.82 4.41
C ASP A 20 17.11 -1.05 5.89
N ALA A 21 16.64 -0.15 6.74
CA ALA A 21 16.71 -0.31 8.18
C ALA A 21 16.09 -1.66 8.62
N VAL A 22 15.06 -2.14 7.93
CA VAL A 22 14.48 -3.44 8.22
C VAL A 22 15.44 -4.59 7.86
N ASP A 23 16.27 -4.45 6.83
CA ASP A 23 17.26 -5.47 6.46
C ASP A 23 18.36 -5.61 7.51
N LEU A 24 18.78 -4.49 8.14
CA LEU A 24 19.65 -4.50 9.33
C LEU A 24 19.04 -5.31 10.47
N MET A 25 17.76 -5.06 10.76
CA MET A 25 17.05 -5.73 11.85
C MET A 25 16.86 -7.22 11.61
N LEU A 26 16.77 -7.62 10.35
CA LEU A 26 16.58 -9.01 9.93
C LEU A 26 17.90 -9.70 9.58
N GLN A 27 19.06 -9.13 9.94
CA GLN A 27 20.36 -9.71 9.61
C GLN A 27 20.47 -11.17 10.09
N GLY A 28 20.88 -12.06 9.18
CA GLY A 28 20.94 -13.50 9.43
C GLY A 28 19.61 -14.23 9.23
N ASN A 29 18.52 -13.53 8.91
CA ASN A 29 17.22 -14.09 8.56
C ASN A 29 16.84 -13.71 7.12
N ILE A 30 17.50 -14.36 6.15
CA ILE A 30 17.28 -14.13 4.71
C ILE A 30 15.81 -14.36 4.31
N SER A 31 15.13 -15.33 4.92
CA SER A 31 13.72 -15.61 4.61
C SER A 31 12.82 -14.41 4.94
N ALA A 32 13.03 -13.78 6.10
CA ALA A 32 12.25 -12.60 6.49
C ALA A 32 12.59 -11.39 5.61
N GLN A 33 13.86 -11.19 5.23
CA GLN A 33 14.28 -10.12 4.33
C GLN A 33 13.60 -10.24 2.95
N ILE A 34 13.56 -11.46 2.39
CA ILE A 34 12.91 -11.72 1.11
C ILE A 34 11.41 -11.43 1.20
N ASN A 35 10.73 -11.94 2.24
CA ASN A 35 9.30 -11.72 2.42
C ASN A 35 8.98 -10.23 2.56
N TYR A 36 9.71 -9.51 3.42
CA TYR A 36 9.55 -8.07 3.59
C TYR A 36 9.77 -7.32 2.27
N SER A 37 10.81 -7.66 1.51
CA SER A 37 11.09 -7.03 0.21
C SER A 37 9.98 -7.28 -0.82
N MET A 38 9.39 -8.47 -0.85
CA MET A 38 8.23 -8.77 -1.70
C MET A 38 7.02 -7.93 -1.31
N VAL A 39 6.72 -7.84 -0.01
CA VAL A 39 5.63 -7.02 0.52
C VAL A 39 5.85 -5.55 0.21
N LYS A 40 7.07 -5.04 0.38
CA LYS A 40 7.46 -3.68 0.02
C LYS A 40 7.26 -3.40 -1.46
N GLY A 41 7.68 -4.32 -2.35
CA GLY A 41 7.46 -4.16 -3.79
C GLY A 41 5.98 -4.09 -4.19
N ILE A 42 5.11 -4.87 -3.53
CA ILE A 42 3.65 -4.77 -3.70
C ILE A 42 3.15 -3.42 -3.18
N ALA A 43 3.64 -2.98 -2.02
CA ALA A 43 3.28 -1.72 -1.40
C ALA A 43 3.60 -0.53 -2.29
N ASP A 44 4.82 -0.49 -2.86
CA ASP A 44 5.30 0.56 -3.76
C ASP A 44 4.45 0.63 -5.04
N ALA A 45 4.10 -0.52 -5.63
CA ALA A 45 3.26 -0.58 -6.82
C ALA A 45 1.86 -0.01 -6.57
N LEU A 46 1.27 -0.31 -5.40
CA LEU A 46 -0.01 0.27 -4.98
C LEU A 46 0.12 1.75 -4.65
N ASP A 47 1.17 2.15 -3.93
CA ASP A 47 1.38 3.52 -3.47
C ASP A 47 1.47 4.49 -4.64
N GLN A 48 2.20 4.14 -5.69
CA GLN A 48 2.27 4.97 -6.90
C GLN A 48 0.88 5.29 -7.46
N LYS A 49 -0.03 4.31 -7.50
CA LYS A 49 -1.39 4.51 -8.05
C LYS A 49 -2.29 5.24 -7.07
N VAL A 50 -2.19 4.94 -5.78
CA VAL A 50 -2.92 5.66 -4.72
C VAL A 50 -2.50 7.14 -4.69
N GLN A 51 -1.21 7.45 -4.78
CA GLN A 51 -0.72 8.83 -4.81
C GLN A 51 -1.23 9.60 -6.03
N ILE A 52 -1.26 8.98 -7.22
CA ILE A 52 -1.82 9.61 -8.42
C ILE A 52 -3.30 9.98 -8.20
N LEU A 53 -4.10 9.04 -7.68
CA LEU A 53 -5.52 9.29 -7.44
C LEU A 53 -5.77 10.26 -6.29
N GLN A 54 -4.97 10.21 -5.22
CA GLN A 54 -5.04 11.20 -4.14
C GLN A 54 -4.72 12.59 -4.67
N ASN A 55 -3.66 12.76 -5.47
CA ASN A 55 -3.34 14.05 -6.07
C ASN A 55 -4.46 14.56 -6.98
N ALA A 56 -5.04 13.68 -7.80
CA ALA A 56 -6.21 14.01 -8.62
C ALA A 56 -7.40 14.44 -7.74
N GLN A 57 -7.65 13.75 -6.62
CA GLN A 57 -8.71 14.10 -5.67
C GLN A 57 -8.50 15.50 -5.06
N HIS A 58 -7.27 15.84 -4.65
CA HIS A 58 -6.97 17.16 -4.07
C HIS A 58 -7.14 18.31 -5.07
N GLN A 59 -6.96 18.04 -6.36
CA GLN A 59 -7.08 19.02 -7.44
C GLN A 59 -8.49 19.03 -8.07
N TYR A 60 -9.35 18.09 -7.69
CA TYR A 60 -10.68 17.95 -8.27
C TYR A 60 -11.62 19.04 -7.78
N THR A 61 -12.24 19.75 -8.71
CA THR A 61 -13.34 20.69 -8.43
C THR A 61 -14.64 20.02 -8.87
N PRO A 62 -15.60 19.78 -7.96
CA PRO A 62 -16.90 19.21 -8.32
C PRO A 62 -17.61 20.05 -9.39
N LEU A 63 -18.20 19.36 -10.38
CA LEU A 63 -19.07 19.95 -11.40
C LEU A 63 -20.43 19.26 -11.30
N ASP A 64 -21.52 20.03 -11.30
CA ASP A 64 -22.89 19.51 -11.28
C ASP A 64 -23.15 18.46 -10.17
N GLU A 65 -22.63 18.74 -8.96
CA GLU A 65 -22.71 17.85 -7.78
C GLU A 65 -22.02 16.48 -7.94
N VAL A 66 -21.28 16.26 -9.04
CA VAL A 66 -20.47 15.07 -9.22
C VAL A 66 -19.27 15.11 -8.28
N THR A 67 -19.21 14.14 -7.37
CA THR A 67 -18.08 14.01 -6.44
C THR A 67 -16.87 13.38 -7.14
N PHE A 68 -15.68 13.53 -6.57
CA PHE A 68 -14.47 12.86 -7.10
C PHE A 68 -14.65 11.34 -7.18
N ALA A 69 -15.28 10.72 -6.18
CA ALA A 69 -15.47 9.28 -6.15
C ALA A 69 -16.35 8.79 -7.30
N GLU A 70 -17.36 9.59 -7.69
CA GLU A 70 -18.17 9.33 -8.87
C GLU A 70 -17.38 9.54 -10.16
N ALA A 71 -16.67 10.66 -10.28
CA ALA A 71 -15.87 10.97 -11.47
C ALA A 71 -14.76 9.94 -11.73
N ALA A 72 -14.11 9.43 -10.67
CA ALA A 72 -13.02 8.45 -10.72
C ALA A 72 -13.50 7.01 -10.42
N MET A 73 -14.79 6.73 -10.57
CA MET A 73 -15.38 5.43 -10.21
C MET A 73 -14.65 4.27 -10.89
N LEU A 74 -14.31 4.39 -12.18
CA LEU A 74 -13.69 3.32 -12.94
C LEU A 74 -12.30 2.97 -12.40
N GLU A 75 -11.49 3.99 -12.09
CA GLU A 75 -10.15 3.84 -11.53
C GLU A 75 -10.20 3.24 -10.12
N ILE A 76 -11.14 3.71 -9.29
CA ILE A 76 -11.38 3.17 -7.95
C ILE A 76 -11.79 1.70 -8.02
N GLU A 77 -12.72 1.35 -8.90
CA GLU A 77 -13.18 -0.03 -9.08
C GLU A 77 -12.09 -0.96 -9.64
N ALA A 78 -11.20 -0.43 -10.47
CA ALA A 78 -10.05 -1.14 -11.01
C ALA A 78 -9.01 -1.42 -9.91
N MET A 79 -8.69 -0.45 -9.05
CA MET A 79 -7.83 -0.68 -7.89
C MET A 79 -8.42 -1.69 -6.92
N ALA A 80 -9.72 -1.57 -6.60
CA ALA A 80 -10.39 -2.53 -5.73
C ALA A 80 -10.34 -3.95 -6.33
N ARG A 81 -10.52 -4.06 -7.66
CA ARG A 81 -10.40 -5.33 -8.38
C ARG A 81 -8.97 -5.88 -8.34
N SER A 82 -7.94 -5.05 -8.48
CA SER A 82 -6.56 -5.52 -8.45
C SER A 82 -6.13 -6.07 -7.10
N ILE A 83 -6.82 -5.72 -6.00
CA ILE A 83 -6.62 -6.34 -4.68
C ILE A 83 -7.31 -7.71 -4.62
N VAL A 84 -8.56 -7.79 -5.09
CA VAL A 84 -9.40 -9.00 -4.99
C VAL A 84 -8.93 -10.09 -5.96
N ASP A 85 -8.55 -9.72 -7.18
CA ASP A 85 -8.08 -10.63 -8.23
C ASP A 85 -6.55 -10.82 -8.18
N SER A 86 -5.89 -10.34 -7.10
CA SER A 86 -4.43 -10.40 -6.97
C SER A 86 -3.92 -11.81 -6.67
N TYR A 87 -2.65 -12.06 -6.97
CA TYR A 87 -1.94 -13.28 -6.54
C TYR A 87 -1.42 -13.21 -5.09
N VAL A 88 -1.73 -12.14 -4.36
CA VAL A 88 -1.23 -11.88 -3.00
C VAL A 88 -2.23 -12.43 -1.98
N GLU A 89 -1.75 -13.34 -1.14
CA GLU A 89 -2.52 -13.85 0.01
C GLU A 89 -2.29 -12.93 1.22
N PHE A 90 -3.06 -11.85 1.31
CA PHE A 90 -2.89 -10.81 2.35
C PHE A 90 -2.96 -11.34 3.78
N SER A 91 -3.65 -12.45 4.03
CA SER A 91 -3.69 -13.10 5.36
C SER A 91 -2.34 -13.67 5.82
N LYS A 92 -1.38 -13.84 4.91
CA LYS A 92 -0.02 -14.29 5.25
C LYS A 92 0.95 -13.15 5.51
N ILE A 93 0.57 -11.91 5.20
CA ILE A 93 1.40 -10.74 5.45
C ILE A 93 1.29 -10.38 6.93
N ARG A 94 2.43 -10.28 7.60
CA ARG A 94 2.51 -9.90 9.01
C ARG A 94 2.33 -8.41 9.15
N TYR A 95 1.84 -7.99 10.31
CA TYR A 95 1.53 -6.59 10.55
C TYR A 95 2.75 -5.67 10.39
N TRP A 96 3.93 -6.12 10.86
CA TRP A 96 5.18 -5.39 10.72
C TRP A 96 5.73 -5.38 9.27
N GLU A 97 5.30 -6.30 8.42
CA GLU A 97 5.66 -6.29 7.01
C GLU A 97 4.83 -5.27 6.22
N ALA A 98 3.62 -4.92 6.68
CA ALA A 98 2.70 -4.01 5.98
C ALA A 98 2.71 -2.56 6.48
N CYS A 99 3.40 -2.29 7.59
CA CYS A 99 3.53 -0.97 8.20
C CYS A 99 4.75 -0.92 9.14
N GLN A 100 5.12 0.26 9.61
CA GLN A 100 6.26 0.41 10.52
C GLN A 100 5.80 0.21 11.97
N THR A 101 6.23 -0.89 12.61
CA THR A 101 5.94 -1.17 14.03
C THR A 101 7.14 -0.93 14.95
N ALA A 102 8.32 -0.68 14.38
CA ALA A 102 9.56 -0.40 15.10
C ALA A 102 10.44 0.61 14.34
N GLU A 103 11.36 1.25 15.04
CA GLU A 103 12.42 2.07 14.48
C GLU A 103 13.79 1.53 14.90
N ILE A 104 14.83 1.81 14.11
CA ILE A 104 16.20 1.48 14.52
C ILE A 104 16.67 2.53 15.52
N THR A 105 17.12 2.05 16.66
CA THR A 105 17.88 2.83 17.63
C THR A 105 19.30 2.27 17.72
N TRP A 106 20.25 3.11 18.12
CA TRP A 106 21.67 2.74 18.20
C TRP A 106 22.15 2.83 19.65
N ASP A 107 22.65 1.72 20.17
CA ASP A 107 23.41 1.73 21.43
C ASP A 107 24.83 2.18 21.14
N GLU A 108 25.24 3.30 21.75
CA GLU A 108 26.58 3.85 21.60
C GLU A 108 27.49 3.38 22.73
N LYS A 109 28.58 2.70 22.38
CA LYS A 109 29.63 2.35 23.33
C LYS A 109 30.71 3.42 23.32
N LYS A 110 30.87 4.14 24.43
CA LYS A 110 31.84 5.23 24.56
C LYS A 110 33.13 4.78 25.26
N ASP A 111 34.27 5.35 24.88
CA ASP A 111 35.54 5.16 25.58
C ASP A 111 35.64 6.03 26.85
N GLN A 112 36.82 5.98 27.49
CA GLN A 112 37.11 6.74 28.71
C GLN A 112 37.10 8.27 28.51
N ASN A 113 37.23 8.74 27.27
CA ASN A 113 37.19 10.16 26.89
C ASN A 113 35.78 10.58 26.43
N GLY A 114 34.80 9.68 26.48
CA GLY A 114 33.44 9.92 26.01
C GLY A 114 33.26 9.82 24.48
N GLN A 115 34.28 9.37 23.74
CA GLN A 115 34.23 9.21 22.30
C GLN A 115 33.52 7.90 21.93
N ILE A 116 32.60 7.95 20.97
CA ILE A 116 31.87 6.77 20.49
C ILE A 116 32.84 5.84 19.76
N THR A 117 32.98 4.61 20.25
CA THR A 117 33.84 3.58 19.67
C THR A 117 33.05 2.57 18.83
N HIS A 118 31.79 2.30 19.22
CA HIS A 118 30.93 1.34 18.55
C HIS A 118 29.48 1.81 18.58
N ARG A 119 28.72 1.43 17.56
CA ARG A 119 27.26 1.57 17.49
C ARG A 119 26.65 0.21 17.21
N ILE A 120 25.68 -0.20 18.01
CA ILE A 120 24.97 -1.48 17.85
C ILE A 120 23.51 -1.14 17.53
N PRO A 121 22.97 -1.51 16.36
CA PRO A 121 21.58 -1.26 16.04
C PRO A 121 20.68 -2.24 16.80
N HIS A 122 19.53 -1.77 17.26
CA HIS A 122 18.45 -2.61 17.77
C HIS A 122 17.09 -2.01 17.40
N ALA A 123 16.06 -2.86 17.35
CA ALA A 123 14.70 -2.41 17.08
C ALA A 123 14.05 -1.91 18.36
N GLN A 124 13.58 -0.67 18.32
CA GLN A 124 12.73 -0.11 19.34
C GLN A 124 11.28 -0.13 18.84
N ARG A 125 10.41 -0.89 19.52
CA ARG A 125 8.98 -0.93 19.18
C ARG A 125 8.37 0.45 19.34
N LEU A 126 7.57 0.84 18.36
CA LEU A 126 6.76 2.05 18.42
C LEU A 126 5.54 1.82 19.33
N ALA A 127 5.14 2.87 20.05
CA ALA A 127 3.92 2.85 20.85
C ALA A 127 2.66 2.67 19.99
N GLN A 128 2.68 3.26 18.79
CA GLN A 128 1.67 3.06 17.75
C GLN A 128 2.37 2.88 16.40
N PRO A 129 1.90 1.95 15.56
CA PRO A 129 2.45 1.75 14.23
C PRO A 129 2.32 3.01 13.36
N ARG A 130 3.34 3.27 12.55
CA ARG A 130 3.36 4.29 11.49
C ARG A 130 3.19 3.62 10.13
N GLU A 131 2.99 4.41 9.09
CA GLU A 131 2.64 3.91 7.75
C GLU A 131 3.69 2.94 7.16
N GLY A 132 4.98 3.13 7.46
CA GLY A 132 6.07 2.30 6.94
C GLY A 132 6.11 2.26 5.42
N ASN A 133 6.12 1.06 4.83
CA ASN A 133 6.02 0.86 3.38
C ASN A 133 4.64 1.16 2.80
N ARG A 134 3.66 1.54 3.64
CA ARG A 134 2.34 2.06 3.28
C ARG A 134 1.38 1.03 2.68
N LEU A 135 1.69 -0.27 2.67
CA LEU A 135 0.78 -1.29 2.16
C LEU A 135 -0.59 -1.20 2.85
N LEU A 136 -0.59 -1.23 4.19
CA LEU A 136 -1.82 -1.19 4.96
C LEU A 136 -2.61 0.10 4.73
N LYS A 137 -1.92 1.25 4.75
CA LYS A 137 -2.54 2.55 4.48
C LYS A 137 -3.19 2.60 3.09
N ASN A 138 -2.53 2.05 2.09
CA ASN A 138 -3.04 2.03 0.72
C ASN A 138 -4.28 1.15 0.58
N LEU A 139 -4.30 -0.01 1.23
CA LEU A 139 -5.50 -0.85 1.29
C LEU A 139 -6.66 -0.12 1.98
N GLU A 140 -6.40 0.58 3.09
CA GLU A 140 -7.41 1.37 3.79
C GLU A 140 -7.96 2.52 2.94
N GLN A 141 -7.10 3.21 2.18
CA GLN A 141 -7.51 4.27 1.26
C GLN A 141 -8.38 3.73 0.12
N ILE A 142 -8.00 2.60 -0.48
CA ILE A 142 -8.78 1.94 -1.53
C ILE A 142 -10.15 1.50 -0.98
N ARG A 143 -10.19 0.93 0.23
CA ARG A 143 -11.44 0.59 0.94
C ARG A 143 -12.33 1.82 1.14
N GLU A 144 -11.75 2.95 1.56
CA GLU A 144 -12.49 4.19 1.75
C GLU A 144 -13.12 4.69 0.44
N TRP A 145 -12.34 4.72 -0.65
CA TRP A 145 -12.84 5.15 -1.94
C TRP A 145 -13.95 4.24 -2.48
N ILE A 146 -13.76 2.92 -2.45
CA ILE A 146 -14.80 1.99 -2.93
C ILE A 146 -16.06 2.06 -2.05
N SER A 147 -15.92 2.35 -0.75
CA SER A 147 -17.06 2.61 0.15
C SER A 147 -17.83 3.85 -0.29
N LYS A 148 -17.15 4.95 -0.62
CA LYS A 148 -17.80 6.18 -1.13
C LYS A 148 -18.57 5.91 -2.42
N VAL A 149 -17.96 5.20 -3.37
CA VAL A 149 -18.64 4.78 -4.62
C VAL A 149 -19.84 3.88 -4.33
N HIS A 150 -19.74 3.01 -3.33
CA HIS A 150 -20.84 2.13 -2.92
C HIS A 150 -22.03 2.93 -2.36
N LEU A 151 -21.77 3.90 -1.48
CA LEU A 151 -22.79 4.77 -0.90
C LEU A 151 -23.46 5.65 -1.98
N ILE A 152 -22.69 6.24 -2.89
CA ILE A 152 -23.25 7.03 -3.99
C ILE A 152 -24.22 6.19 -4.84
N HIS A 153 -23.91 4.91 -5.08
CA HIS A 153 -24.78 4.01 -5.81
C HIS A 153 -26.06 3.68 -5.05
N GLU A 154 -25.98 3.55 -3.72
CA GLU A 154 -27.16 3.37 -2.89
C GLU A 154 -28.06 4.61 -2.94
N GLU A 155 -27.48 5.80 -2.81
CA GLU A 155 -28.17 7.09 -2.80
C GLU A 155 -28.82 7.44 -4.14
N LYS A 156 -28.09 7.24 -5.25
CA LYS A 156 -28.58 7.53 -6.62
C LYS A 156 -29.44 6.40 -7.21
N GLY A 157 -29.51 5.27 -6.53
CA GLY A 157 -30.30 4.11 -6.91
C GLY A 157 -29.64 3.19 -7.93
N MET A 158 -30.18 1.97 -8.05
CA MET A 158 -29.57 0.87 -8.81
C MET A 158 -29.51 1.10 -10.33
N GLY A 159 -30.19 2.12 -10.89
CA GLY A 159 -30.02 2.47 -12.29
C GLY A 159 -28.74 3.26 -12.57
N TRP A 160 -28.18 3.94 -11.56
CA TRP A 160 -27.12 4.95 -11.74
C TRP A 160 -25.84 4.39 -12.35
N ALA A 161 -25.36 3.24 -11.87
CA ALA A 161 -24.12 2.65 -12.38
C ALA A 161 -24.34 1.82 -13.66
N SER A 162 -25.60 1.64 -14.10
CA SER A 162 -25.91 0.87 -15.31
C SER A 162 -25.69 1.73 -16.55
N GLN A 163 -25.01 1.17 -17.56
CA GLN A 163 -24.80 1.82 -18.85
C GLN A 163 -26.12 2.24 -19.53
N PHE A 164 -27.20 1.49 -19.30
CA PHE A 164 -28.52 1.73 -19.88
C PHE A 164 -29.56 2.22 -18.85
N GLY A 165 -29.15 2.48 -17.60
CA GLY A 165 -30.06 2.85 -16.53
C GLY A 165 -30.90 1.70 -15.95
N CYS A 166 -30.64 0.45 -16.35
CA CYS A 166 -31.40 -0.72 -15.90
C CYS A 166 -31.10 -1.05 -14.41
N PRO A 167 -32.12 -1.07 -13.53
CA PRO A 167 -31.93 -1.38 -12.10
C PRO A 167 -31.33 -2.76 -11.83
N GLU A 168 -31.65 -3.77 -12.62
CA GLU A 168 -31.14 -5.13 -12.47
C GLU A 168 -29.63 -5.21 -12.70
N ASP A 169 -29.15 -4.53 -13.74
CA ASP A 169 -27.73 -4.46 -14.08
C ASP A 169 -26.96 -3.73 -12.98
N GLY A 170 -27.45 -2.58 -12.53
CA GLY A 170 -26.76 -1.87 -11.46
C GLY A 170 -26.89 -2.57 -10.12
N LYS A 171 -27.95 -3.33 -9.83
CA LYS A 171 -27.95 -4.22 -8.65
C LYS A 171 -26.83 -5.25 -8.71
N ALA A 172 -26.57 -5.84 -9.88
CA ALA A 172 -25.46 -6.76 -10.06
C ALA A 172 -24.09 -6.07 -9.89
N ILE A 173 -23.93 -4.82 -10.34
CA ILE A 173 -22.74 -4.00 -10.11
C ILE A 173 -22.58 -3.68 -8.62
N PHE A 174 -23.66 -3.27 -7.95
CA PHE A 174 -23.70 -2.96 -6.53
C PHE A 174 -23.24 -4.16 -5.68
N ASP A 175 -23.77 -5.35 -5.98
CA ASP A 175 -23.41 -6.58 -5.27
C ASP A 175 -21.96 -7.00 -5.52
N LYS A 176 -21.46 -6.85 -6.75
CA LYS A 176 -20.04 -7.06 -7.05
C LYS A 176 -19.16 -6.10 -6.27
N ARG A 177 -19.56 -4.82 -6.16
CA ARG A 177 -18.84 -3.81 -5.37
C ARG A 177 -18.81 -4.18 -3.89
N ASN A 178 -19.94 -4.60 -3.32
CA ASN A 178 -20.02 -5.04 -1.94
C ASN A 178 -19.09 -6.24 -1.67
N LYS A 179 -19.04 -7.22 -2.58
CA LYS A 179 -18.10 -8.35 -2.48
C LYS A 179 -16.63 -7.90 -2.46
N LYS A 180 -16.25 -6.94 -3.32
CA LYS A 180 -14.89 -6.36 -3.31
C LYS A 180 -14.61 -5.66 -1.98
N LEU A 181 -15.57 -4.87 -1.47
CA LEU A 181 -15.44 -4.16 -0.21
C LEU A 181 -15.21 -5.12 0.97
N LEU A 182 -15.98 -6.21 1.04
CA LEU A 182 -15.81 -7.25 2.06
C LEU A 182 -14.44 -7.92 1.97
N ALA A 183 -13.98 -8.26 0.76
CA ALA A 183 -12.68 -8.88 0.55
C ALA A 183 -11.51 -7.96 0.95
N ILE A 184 -11.56 -6.68 0.59
CA ILE A 184 -10.54 -5.70 0.99
C ILE A 184 -10.55 -5.50 2.51
N THR A 185 -11.73 -5.44 3.12
CA THR A 185 -11.87 -5.33 4.58
C THR A 185 -11.25 -6.55 5.27
N TYR A 186 -11.55 -7.75 4.80
CA TYR A 186 -10.95 -8.98 5.31
C TYR A 186 -9.43 -9.00 5.17
N ALA A 187 -8.88 -8.52 4.05
CA ALA A 187 -7.44 -8.41 3.85
C ALA A 187 -6.79 -7.47 4.89
N ILE A 188 -7.38 -6.29 5.12
CA ILE A 188 -6.91 -5.32 6.13
C ILE A 188 -6.94 -5.93 7.52
N ASP A 189 -8.06 -6.55 7.90
CA ASP A 189 -8.24 -7.12 9.24
C ASP A 189 -7.30 -8.30 9.47
N SER A 190 -7.08 -9.14 8.45
CA SER A 190 -6.15 -10.27 8.52
C SER A 190 -4.72 -9.79 8.78
N ILE A 191 -4.25 -8.78 8.03
CA ILE A 191 -2.92 -8.17 8.25
C ILE A 191 -2.78 -7.63 9.67
N LYS A 192 -3.76 -6.85 10.14
CA LYS A 192 -3.73 -6.25 11.48
C LYS A 192 -3.73 -7.28 12.60
N SER A 193 -4.37 -8.44 12.37
CA SER A 193 -4.41 -9.53 13.34
C SER A 193 -3.17 -10.43 13.33
N ASN A 194 -2.36 -10.38 12.27
CA ASN A 194 -1.17 -11.22 12.10
C ASN A 194 0.06 -10.59 12.76
N LEU A 195 0.20 -10.80 14.07
CA LEU A 195 1.26 -10.20 14.90
C LEU A 195 2.54 -11.06 15.01
N ASP A 196 2.61 -12.16 14.25
CA ASP A 196 3.68 -13.16 14.29
C ASP A 196 5.02 -12.72 13.67
#